data_AF-A0A947ILJ6-F1
#
_entry.id   AF-A0A947ILJ6-F1
#
_cell.length_a   1.000
_cell.length_b   1.000
_cell.length_c   1.000
_cell.angle_alpha   90.00
_cell.angle_beta   90.00
_cell.angle_gamma   90.00
#
_symmetry.space_group_name_H-M   'P 1'
#
loop_
_entity.id
_entity.type
_entity.pdbx_description
1 polymer ?
#
loop_
_entity_poly.entity_id
_entity_poly.type
_entity_poly.pdbx_seq_one_letter_code
_entity_poly.pdbx_strand_id
1 'polypeptide(L)'
;LLSLPAWYVAADPTVAVVILTSVDLLGFGPTLRKAYQYPFEENLTFFAVFALRNTLVIAALASYSIATLLFPLAVGISCLILIVLVFARRTSLASKSP
;
A
#
# COMPACT_ATOMS: atom_id res chain seq x y z
N LEU A 1 -14.57 17.52 -28.69
CA LEU A 1 -14.11 16.16 -29.07
C LEU A 1 -12.58 16.06 -29.21
N LEU A 2 -11.88 17.12 -29.64
CA LEU A 2 -10.40 17.14 -29.70
C LEU A 2 -9.67 17.28 -28.34
N SER A 3 -10.39 17.61 -27.26
CA SER A 3 -9.79 17.70 -25.91
C SER A 3 -9.45 16.34 -25.31
N LEU A 4 -10.09 15.25 -25.73
CA LEU A 4 -9.90 13.92 -25.14
C LEU A 4 -8.53 13.29 -25.51
N PRO A 5 -8.07 13.32 -26.78
CA PRO A 5 -6.72 12.87 -27.12
C PRO A 5 -5.63 13.80 -26.57
N ALA A 6 -5.89 15.11 -26.57
CA ALA A 6 -4.94 16.11 -26.07
C ALA A 6 -4.72 15.99 -24.55
N TRP A 7 -5.76 15.70 -23.77
CA TRP A 7 -5.63 15.47 -22.32
C TRP A 7 -4.94 14.15 -21.98
N TYR A 8 -5.16 13.11 -22.79
CA TYR A 8 -4.50 11.80 -22.67
C TYR A 8 -2.98 11.89 -22.87
N VAL A 9 -2.51 12.83 -23.68
CA VAL A 9 -1.08 13.06 -23.95
C VAL A 9 -0.47 14.12 -23.01
N ALA A 10 -1.25 15.12 -22.58
CA ALA A 10 -0.73 16.29 -21.86
C ALA A 10 -0.51 16.10 -20.35
N ALA A 11 -1.08 15.09 -19.73
CA ALA A 11 -0.84 14.78 -18.32
C ALA A 11 -0.23 13.39 -18.23
N ASP A 12 1.11 13.28 -18.16
CA ASP A 12 1.77 12.00 -17.96
C ASP A 12 1.24 11.36 -16.65
N PRO A 13 0.41 10.31 -16.75
CA PRO A 13 -0.18 9.68 -15.57
C PRO A 13 0.89 9.03 -14.69
N THR A 14 2.08 8.74 -15.24
CA THR A 14 3.18 8.13 -14.53
C THR A 14 3.73 9.05 -13.45
N VAL A 15 3.96 10.33 -13.76
CA VAL A 15 4.46 11.32 -12.78
C VAL A 15 3.45 11.50 -11.65
N ALA A 16 2.16 11.61 -11.98
CA ALA A 16 1.10 11.73 -10.98
C ALA A 16 1.08 10.50 -10.05
N VAL A 17 1.18 9.29 -10.61
CA VAL A 17 1.18 8.04 -9.84
C VAL A 17 2.45 7.89 -9.00
N VAL A 18 3.61 8.32 -9.49
CA VAL A 18 4.87 8.31 -8.71
C VAL A 18 4.77 9.25 -7.52
N ILE A 19 4.27 10.47 -7.71
CA ILE A 19 4.09 11.44 -6.62
C ILE A 19 3.07 10.90 -5.61
N LEU A 20 1.92 10.43 -6.09
CA LEU A 20 0.87 9.85 -5.25
C LEU A 20 1.41 8.69 -4.42
N THR A 21 2.10 7.74 -5.05
CA THR A 21 2.67 6.57 -4.38
C THR A 21 3.70 6.99 -3.33
N SER A 22 4.55 7.98 -3.65
CA SER A 22 5.55 8.49 -2.72
C SER A 22 4.91 9.12 -1.48
N VAL A 23 3.89 9.97 -1.66
CA VAL A 23 3.16 10.60 -0.56
C VAL A 23 2.45 9.55 0.29
N ASP A 24 1.85 8.54 -0.33
CA ASP A 24 1.16 7.46 0.37
C ASP A 24 2.14 6.63 1.21
N LEU A 25 3.30 6.25 0.65
CA LEU A 25 4.36 5.54 1.36
C LEU A 25 4.92 6.37 2.54
N LEU A 26 5.06 7.69 2.38
CA LEU A 26 5.43 8.57 3.49
C LEU A 26 4.34 8.59 4.58
N GLY A 27 3.06 8.51 4.20
CA GLY A 27 1.92 8.37 5.09
C GLY A 27 1.91 7.07 5.89
N PHE A 28 2.52 5.99 5.38
CA PHE A 28 2.71 4.74 6.13
C PHE A 28 3.76 4.85 7.26
N GLY A 29 4.65 5.86 7.23
CA GLY A 29 5.71 6.03 8.23
C GLY A 29 5.21 6.10 9.68
N PRO A 30 4.24 7.00 10.01
CA PRO A 30 3.62 7.05 11.33
C PRO A 30 2.95 5.73 11.74
N THR A 31 2.29 5.05 10.80
CA THR A 31 1.65 3.74 11.03
C THR A 31 2.67 2.66 11.37
N LEU A 32 3.80 2.60 10.66
CA LEU A 32 4.90 1.67 10.98
C LEU A 32 5.45 1.92 12.38
N ARG A 33 5.64 3.19 12.76
CA ARG A 33 6.08 3.57 14.11
C ARG A 33 5.06 3.12 15.17
N LYS A 34 3.77 3.39 14.95
CA LYS A 34 2.71 3.00 15.89
C LYS A 34 2.59 1.48 16.00
N ALA A 35 2.59 0.75 14.88
CA ALA A 35 2.56 -0.70 14.81
C ALA A 35 3.72 -1.37 15.58
N TYR A 36 4.90 -0.74 15.59
CA TYR A 36 6.06 -1.24 16.30
C TYR A 36 5.97 -1.05 17.83
N GLN A 37 5.42 0.08 18.27
CA GLN A 37 5.29 0.46 19.69
C GLN A 37 4.05 -0.18 20.35
N TYR A 38 2.92 -0.16 19.63
CA TYR A 38 1.60 -0.61 20.10
C TYR A 38 0.99 -1.64 19.13
N PRO A 39 1.61 -2.82 18.97
CA PRO A 39 1.21 -3.79 17.94
C PRO A 39 -0.21 -4.36 18.11
N PHE A 40 -0.80 -4.27 19.30
CA PHE A 40 -2.15 -4.77 19.58
C PHE A 40 -3.27 -3.76 19.27
N GLU A 41 -2.94 -2.48 19.09
CA GLU A 41 -3.92 -1.45 18.71
C GLU A 41 -4.20 -1.41 17.21
N GLU A 42 -3.34 -2.01 16.40
CA GLU A 42 -3.49 -2.06 14.95
C GLU A 42 -4.47 -3.15 14.50
N ASN A 43 -5.36 -2.78 13.56
CA ASN A 43 -6.36 -3.70 13.00
C ASN A 43 -5.77 -4.46 11.80
N LEU A 44 -5.31 -5.68 12.04
CA LEU A 44 -4.74 -6.56 11.00
C LEU A 44 -5.74 -6.88 9.88
N THR A 45 -7.02 -7.02 10.19
CA THR A 45 -8.07 -7.32 9.20
C THR A 45 -8.20 -6.19 8.19
N PHE A 46 -8.07 -4.93 8.64
CA PHE A 46 -8.08 -3.77 7.76
C PHE A 46 -6.95 -3.84 6.72
N PHE A 47 -5.72 -4.10 7.16
CA PHE A 47 -4.57 -4.24 6.27
C PHE A 47 -4.68 -5.47 5.36
N ALA A 48 -5.24 -6.58 5.85
CA ALA A 48 -5.45 -7.78 5.04
C ALA A 48 -6.47 -7.56 3.92
N VAL A 49 -7.58 -6.86 4.20
CA VAL A 49 -8.58 -6.48 3.19
C VAL A 49 -7.96 -5.53 2.16
N PHE A 50 -7.14 -4.57 2.59
CA PHE A 50 -6.43 -3.67 1.68
C PHE A 50 -5.43 -4.40 0.78
N ALA A 51 -4.66 -5.34 1.34
CA ALA A 51 -3.75 -6.18 0.57
C ALA A 51 -4.53 -7.00 -0.48
N LEU A 52 -5.62 -7.66 -0.07
CA LEU A 52 -6.49 -8.41 -0.97
C LEU A 52 -7.07 -7.53 -2.08
N ARG A 53 -7.59 -6.35 -1.74
CA ARG A 53 -8.09 -5.37 -2.70
C ARG A 53 -7.02 -5.04 -3.74
N ASN A 54 -5.80 -4.75 -3.30
CA ASN A 54 -4.71 -4.42 -4.21
C ASN A 54 -4.31 -5.60 -5.09
N THR A 55 -4.30 -6.83 -4.59
CA THR A 55 -4.10 -8.03 -5.41
C THR A 55 -5.20 -8.19 -6.47
N LEU A 56 -6.47 -7.98 -6.10
CA LEU A 56 -7.58 -8.05 -7.05
C LEU A 56 -7.50 -6.95 -8.11
N VAL A 57 -7.10 -5.73 -7.73
CA VAL A 57 -6.85 -4.64 -8.68
C VAL A 57 -5.78 -5.05 -9.67
N ILE A 58 -4.63 -5.53 -9.20
CA ILE A 58 -3.52 -5.99 -10.06
C ILE A 58 -3.98 -7.10 -10.99
N ALA A 59 -4.72 -8.10 -10.50
CA ALA A 59 -5.22 -9.20 -11.33
C ALA A 59 -6.22 -8.74 -12.41
N ALA A 60 -6.97 -7.67 -12.15
CA ALA A 60 -7.96 -7.11 -13.08
C ALA A 60 -7.36 -6.09 -14.08
N LEU A 61 -6.06 -5.78 -14.00
CA LEU A 61 -5.42 -4.85 -14.94
C LEU A 61 -5.42 -5.43 -16.36
N ALA A 62 -6.02 -4.69 -17.30
CA ALA A 62 -5.97 -5.03 -18.72
C ALA A 62 -4.57 -4.81 -19.32
N SER A 63 -3.80 -3.84 -18.80
CA SER A 63 -2.41 -3.61 -19.20
C SER A 63 -1.56 -3.29 -17.98
N TYR A 64 -0.40 -3.94 -17.90
CA TYR A 64 0.57 -3.76 -16.82
C TYR A 64 1.58 -2.70 -17.24
N SER A 65 1.36 -1.47 -16.77
CA SER A 65 2.24 -0.32 -16.99
C SER A 65 2.65 0.28 -15.65
N ILE A 66 3.68 1.12 -15.62
CA ILE A 66 4.12 1.79 -14.38
C ILE A 66 2.96 2.61 -13.80
N ALA A 67 2.23 3.36 -14.63
CA ALA A 67 1.11 4.19 -14.20
C ALA A 67 -0.06 3.37 -13.60
N THR A 68 -0.24 2.11 -13.99
CA THR A 68 -1.36 1.28 -13.51
C THR A 68 -0.96 0.35 -12.36
N LEU A 69 0.30 -0.10 -12.34
CA LEU A 69 0.78 -1.12 -11.41
C LEU A 69 1.44 -0.53 -10.16
N LEU A 70 2.13 0.61 -10.28
CA LEU A 70 3.00 1.11 -9.22
C LEU A 70 2.26 1.35 -7.90
N PHE A 71 1.11 2.02 -7.97
CA PHE A 71 0.31 2.35 -6.79
C PHE A 71 -0.25 1.09 -6.08
N PRO A 72 -1.07 0.23 -6.71
CA PRO A 72 -1.64 -0.93 -6.01
C PRO A 72 -0.56 -1.90 -5.53
N LEU A 73 0.56 -2.03 -6.27
CA LEU A 73 1.68 -2.86 -5.85
C LEU A 73 2.38 -2.30 -4.60
N ALA A 74 2.71 -1.01 -4.60
CA ALA A 74 3.39 -0.36 -3.47
C ALA A 74 2.54 -0.39 -2.20
N VAL A 75 1.24 -0.07 -2.31
CA VAL A 75 0.32 -0.12 -1.16
C VAL A 75 0.14 -1.57 -0.69
N GLY A 76 -0.01 -2.53 -1.61
CA GLY A 76 -0.11 -3.95 -1.27
C GLY A 76 1.10 -4.45 -0.50
N ILE A 77 2.32 -4.12 -0.96
CA ILE A 77 3.57 -4.46 -0.27
C ILE A 77 3.63 -3.81 1.12
N SER A 78 3.29 -2.53 1.24
CA SER A 78 3.28 -1.82 2.52
C SER A 78 2.31 -2.45 3.53
N CYS A 79 1.12 -2.85 3.09
CA CYS A 79 0.17 -3.58 3.93
C CYS A 79 0.73 -4.93 4.39
N LEU A 80 1.37 -5.69 3.50
CA LEU A 80 2.01 -6.96 3.86
C LEU A 80 3.15 -6.77 4.86
N ILE A 81 4.00 -5.76 4.67
CA ILE A 81 5.07 -5.40 5.60
C ILE A 81 4.49 -5.09 6.99
N LEU A 82 3.42 -4.31 7.06
CA LEU A 82 2.76 -4.01 8.33
C LEU A 82 2.19 -5.26 9.02
N ILE A 83 1.53 -6.14 8.28
CA ILE A 83 1.00 -7.39 8.82
C ILE A 83 2.12 -8.23 9.41
N VAL A 84 3.23 -8.41 8.66
CA VAL A 84 4.40 -9.18 9.11
C VAL A 84 5.03 -8.53 10.34
N LEU A 85 5.21 -7.21 10.34
CA LEU A 85 5.79 -6.47 11.45
C LEU A 85 4.94 -6.63 12.72
N VAL A 86 3.64 -6.40 12.63
CA VAL A 86 2.73 -6.55 13.77
C VAL A 86 2.72 -7.98 14.28
N PHE A 87 2.66 -8.97 13.38
CA PHE A 87 2.66 -10.38 13.77
C PHE A 87 3.95 -10.77 14.51
N ALA A 88 5.12 -10.41 13.96
CA ALA A 88 6.42 -10.67 14.58
C ALA A 88 6.57 -9.95 15.94
N ARG A 89 5.99 -8.76 16.08
CA ARG A 89 5.96 -8.04 17.36
C ARG A 89 5.07 -8.71 18.39
N ARG A 90 3.87 -9.13 18.01
CA ARG A 90 2.93 -9.82 18.92
C ARG A 90 3.52 -11.15 19.42
N THR A 91 4.15 -11.94 18.56
CA THR A 91 4.79 -13.21 18.96
C THR A 91 5.99 -13.00 19.88
N SER A 92 6.82 -11.99 19.60
CA SER A 92 7.97 -11.66 20.46
C SER A 92 7.55 -11.18 21.86
N LEU A 93 6.42 -10.48 21.98
CA LEU A 93 5.86 -10.04 23.26
C LEU A 93 5.18 -11.20 24.01
N ALA A 94 4.45 -12.07 23.30
CA ALA A 94 3.84 -13.26 23.89
C ALA A 94 4.89 -14.26 24.43
N SER A 95 6.04 -14.39 23.75
CA SER A 95 7.15 -15.23 24.22
C SER A 95 7.84 -14.70 25.49
N LYS A 96 7.58 -13.44 25.87
CA LYS A 96 8.18 -12.79 27.06
C LYS A 96 7.26 -12.78 28.28
N SER A 97 6.08 -13.40 28.24
CA SER A 97 5.26 -13.57 29.45
C SER A 97 5.84 -14.68 30.34
N PRO A 98 6.19 -14.41 31.61
CA PRO A 98 6.62 -15.43 32.57
C PRO A 98 5.48 -16.37 32.97
#